data_AF-A0A6C0L856-F1
#
_entry.id   AF-A0A6C0L856-F1
#
_cell.length_a   1.000
_cell.length_b   1.000
_cell.length_c   1.000
_cell.angle_alpha   90.00
_cell.angle_beta   90.00
_cell.angle_gamma   90.00
#
_symmetry.space_group_name_H-M   'P 1'
#
loop_
_entity.id
_entity.type
_entity.pdbx_description
1 polymer ?
#
loop_
_entity_poly.entity_id
_entity_poly.type
_entity_poly.pdbx_seq_one_letter_code
_entity_poly.pdbx_strand_id
1 'polypeptide(L)'
;MYECVMVENVHESIYDVCESIYKNMRYCECNTNSKHLLVVEDLINFIDDRLNTISKYDINNMLVWYGIDNAVKKYDEYYLLSNIDVRNFSKCLVTFLVLLSFNIVERRE
;
A
#
# COMPACT_ATOMS: atom_id res chain seq x y z
N MET A 1 -22.09 -3.91 -0.47
CA MET A 1 -21.16 -3.04 -1.25
C MET A 1 -19.77 -3.19 -0.68
N TYR A 2 -18.71 -3.26 -1.47
CA TYR A 2 -17.33 -3.31 -0.97
C TYR A 2 -16.76 -1.89 -0.85
N GLU A 3 -15.97 -1.66 0.18
CA GLU A 3 -15.27 -0.41 0.43
C GLU A 3 -13.81 -0.67 0.80
N CYS A 4 -12.89 0.06 0.17
CA CYS A 4 -11.50 0.18 0.60
C CYS A 4 -11.42 1.15 1.79
N VAL A 5 -10.82 0.71 2.89
CA VAL A 5 -10.59 1.52 4.10
C VAL A 5 -9.13 1.42 4.51
N MET A 6 -8.59 2.50 5.09
CA MET A 6 -7.26 2.50 5.69
C MET A 6 -7.33 1.86 7.09
N VAL A 7 -6.34 1.04 7.46
CA VAL A 7 -6.25 0.45 8.80
C VAL A 7 -5.95 1.52 9.87
N GLU A 8 -6.32 1.27 11.12
CA GLU A 8 -6.15 2.27 12.19
C GLU A 8 -4.68 2.52 12.56
N ASN A 9 -3.86 1.48 12.57
CA ASN A 9 -2.47 1.53 13.07
C ASN A 9 -1.46 1.45 11.92
N VAL A 10 -1.50 2.42 11.01
CA VAL A 10 -0.49 2.56 9.95
C VAL A 10 0.81 3.11 10.53
N HIS A 11 1.94 2.53 10.15
CA HIS A 11 3.25 3.00 10.60
C HIS A 11 3.53 4.42 10.09
N GLU A 12 4.04 5.29 10.96
CA GLU A 12 4.23 6.72 10.68
C GLU A 12 5.05 6.98 9.41
N SER A 13 6.09 6.17 9.16
CA SER A 13 6.96 6.33 7.99
C SER A 13 6.27 6.16 6.62
N ILE A 14 5.08 5.55 6.58
CA ILE A 14 4.30 5.37 5.35
C ILE A 14 2.90 6.02 5.43
N TYR A 15 2.57 6.65 6.56
CA TYR A 15 1.24 7.18 6.83
C TYR A 15 0.79 8.20 5.78
N ASP A 16 1.64 9.20 5.49
CA ASP A 16 1.32 10.26 4.53
C ASP A 16 1.07 9.73 3.11
N VAL A 17 1.77 8.66 2.73
CA VAL A 17 1.57 7.98 1.45
C VAL A 17 0.20 7.29 1.43
N CYS A 18 -0.12 6.54 2.49
CA CYS A 18 -1.40 5.85 2.62
C CYS A 18 -2.57 6.85 2.65
N GLU A 19 -2.44 7.94 3.41
CA GLU A 19 -3.45 8.98 3.52
C GLU A 19 -3.68 9.67 2.17
N SER A 20 -2.61 9.99 1.44
CA SER A 20 -2.69 10.57 0.09
C SER A 20 -3.39 9.64 -0.90
N ILE A 21 -3.10 8.34 -0.86
CA ILE A 21 -3.77 7.34 -1.71
C ILE A 21 -5.25 7.27 -1.36
N TYR A 22 -5.59 7.16 -0.07
CA TYR A 22 -6.96 7.06 0.38
C TYR A 22 -7.80 8.30 0.03
N LYS A 23 -7.22 9.50 0.19
CA LYS A 23 -7.85 10.76 -0.22
C LYS A 23 -8.14 10.78 -1.73
N ASN A 24 -7.20 10.34 -2.55
CA ASN A 24 -7.37 10.30 -4.00
C ASN A 24 -8.44 9.28 -4.43
N MET A 25 -8.45 8.08 -3.84
CA MET A 25 -9.49 7.09 -4.11
C MET A 25 -10.89 7.62 -3.78
N ARG A 26 -11.05 8.32 -2.64
CA ARG A 26 -12.32 8.94 -2.25
C ARG A 26 -12.72 10.08 -3.18
N TYR A 27 -11.75 10.91 -3.60
CA TYR A 27 -12.00 12.00 -4.53
C TYR A 27 -12.51 11.50 -5.89
N CYS A 28 -11.99 10.36 -6.36
CA CYS A 28 -12.40 9.73 -7.62
C CYS A 28 -13.60 8.78 -7.48
N GLU A 29 -14.18 8.64 -6.29
CA GLU A 29 -15.25 7.66 -6.00
C GLU A 29 -14.86 6.19 -6.27
N CYS A 30 -13.55 5.90 -6.35
CA CYS A 30 -13.00 4.56 -6.58
C CYS A 30 -12.82 3.74 -5.29
N ASN A 31 -13.11 4.32 -4.11
CA ASN A 31 -12.97 3.63 -2.83
C ASN A 31 -14.13 2.66 -2.54
N THR A 32 -15.20 2.65 -3.35
CA THR A 32 -16.34 1.74 -3.18
C THR A 32 -16.75 1.10 -4.50
N ASN A 33 -17.16 -0.17 -4.48
CA ASN A 33 -17.72 -0.84 -5.65
C ASN A 33 -18.65 -2.00 -5.25
N SER A 34 -19.56 -2.40 -6.15
CA SER A 34 -20.34 -3.63 -5.96
C SER A 34 -19.49 -4.90 -6.12
N LYS A 35 -18.39 -4.83 -6.86
CA LYS A 35 -17.46 -5.94 -7.11
C LYS A 35 -16.17 -5.76 -6.32
N HIS A 36 -15.87 -6.71 -5.43
CA HIS A 36 -14.64 -6.72 -4.63
C HIS A 36 -13.37 -6.55 -5.49
N LEU A 37 -13.27 -7.30 -6.59
CA LEU A 37 -12.08 -7.28 -7.45
C LEU A 37 -11.80 -5.91 -8.07
N LEU A 38 -12.84 -5.13 -8.41
CA LEU A 38 -12.64 -3.79 -8.97
C LEU A 38 -12.04 -2.84 -7.92
N VAL A 39 -12.47 -2.94 -6.65
CA VAL A 39 -11.87 -2.15 -5.55
C VAL A 39 -10.39 -2.51 -5.35
N VAL A 40 -10.04 -3.79 -5.45
CA VAL A 40 -8.65 -4.26 -5.37
C VAL A 40 -7.82 -3.70 -6.51
N GLU A 41 -8.31 -3.81 -7.75
CA GLU A 41 -7.62 -3.31 -8.95
C GLU A 41 -7.41 -1.80 -8.87
N ASP A 42 -8.44 -1.05 -8.50
CA ASP A 42 -8.34 0.39 -8.30
C ASP A 42 -7.30 0.72 -7.23
N LEU A 43 -7.35 0.08 -6.06
CA LEU A 43 -6.36 0.29 -4.99
C LEU A 43 -4.92 0.07 -5.49
N ILE A 44 -4.65 -1.03 -6.19
CA ILE A 44 -3.32 -1.34 -6.72
C ILE A 44 -2.87 -0.24 -7.68
N ASN A 45 -3.74 0.20 -8.60
CA ASN A 45 -3.41 1.26 -9.55
C ASN A 45 -3.05 2.58 -8.83
N PHE A 46 -3.84 2.99 -7.83
CA PHE A 46 -3.54 4.21 -7.06
C PHE A 46 -2.24 4.09 -6.26
N ILE A 47 -1.91 2.91 -5.71
CA ILE A 47 -0.64 2.66 -5.03
C ILE A 47 0.52 2.79 -6.03
N ASP A 48 0.44 2.11 -7.17
CA ASP A 48 1.50 2.12 -8.17
C ASP A 48 1.73 3.51 -8.73
N ASP A 49 0.66 4.24 -9.09
CA ASP A 49 0.73 5.62 -9.55
C ASP A 49 1.40 6.51 -8.50
N ARG A 50 0.99 6.42 -7.24
CA ARG A 50 1.58 7.23 -6.18
C ARG A 50 3.07 6.91 -6.01
N LEU A 51 3.43 5.64 -5.90
CA LEU A 51 4.82 5.23 -5.67
C LEU A 51 5.72 5.45 -6.88
N ASN A 52 5.17 5.54 -8.10
CA ASN A 52 5.90 5.97 -9.29
C ASN A 52 6.31 7.44 -9.25
N THR A 53 5.61 8.29 -8.49
CA THR A 53 5.94 9.73 -8.36
C THR A 53 6.94 10.04 -7.25
N ILE A 54 7.20 9.09 -6.35
CA ILE A 54 8.08 9.28 -5.20
C ILE A 54 9.53 9.01 -5.61
N SER A 55 10.45 9.86 -5.17
CA SER A 55 11.87 9.68 -5.50
C SER A 55 12.43 8.42 -4.83
N LYS A 56 13.46 7.83 -5.44
CA LYS A 56 14.17 6.69 -4.85
C LYS A 56 14.75 7.03 -3.47
N TYR A 57 15.18 8.28 -3.28
CA TYR A 57 15.70 8.76 -2.00
C TYR A 57 14.61 8.72 -0.91
N ASP A 58 13.42 9.22 -1.22
CA ASP A 58 12.31 9.25 -0.26
C ASP A 58 11.82 7.84 0.07
N ILE A 59 11.70 6.94 -0.92
CA ILE A 59 11.37 5.52 -0.69
C ILE A 59 12.38 4.87 0.25
N ASN A 60 13.69 5.11 0.03
CA ASN A 60 14.71 4.55 0.91
C ASN A 60 14.61 5.12 2.34
N ASN A 61 14.33 6.42 2.48
CA ASN A 61 14.12 7.03 3.80
C ASN A 61 12.91 6.42 4.52
N MET A 62 11.79 6.19 3.83
CA MET A 62 10.62 5.52 4.42
C MET A 62 10.99 4.16 5.01
N LEU A 63 11.82 3.38 4.32
CA LEU A 63 12.30 2.09 4.83
C LEU A 63 13.29 2.21 5.98
N VAL A 64 14.18 3.20 5.96
CA VAL A 64 15.09 3.45 7.09
C VAL A 64 14.29 3.76 8.34
N TRP A 65 13.27 4.61 8.24
CA TRP A 65 12.38 4.93 9.37
C TRP A 65 11.48 3.77 9.80
N TYR A 66 11.04 2.93 8.86
CA TYR A 66 10.29 1.71 9.16
C TYR A 66 11.17 0.63 9.84
N GLY A 67 12.47 0.65 9.56
CA GLY A 67 13.40 -0.43 9.85
C GLY A 67 13.39 -1.47 8.72
N ILE A 68 14.48 -1.50 7.93
CA ILE A 68 14.61 -2.38 6.76
C ILE A 68 14.40 -3.85 7.14
N ASP A 69 15.00 -4.32 8.22
CA ASP A 69 14.85 -5.70 8.69
C ASP A 69 13.39 -6.03 9.06
N ASN A 70 12.67 -5.08 9.66
CA ASN A 70 11.25 -5.24 9.96
C ASN A 70 10.42 -5.32 8.68
N ALA A 71 10.73 -4.50 7.66
CA ALA A 71 10.05 -4.52 6.38
C ALA A 71 10.26 -5.86 5.65
N VAL A 72 11.50 -6.35 5.62
CA VAL A 72 11.87 -7.64 5.02
C VAL A 72 11.19 -8.80 5.75
N LYS A 73 11.26 -8.83 7.08
CA LYS A 73 10.59 -9.86 7.88
C LYS A 73 9.09 -9.87 7.62
N LYS A 74 8.46 -8.69 7.55
CA LYS A 74 7.03 -8.56 7.26
C LYS A 74 6.68 -9.05 5.86
N TYR A 75 7.54 -8.80 4.86
CA TYR A 75 7.35 -9.32 3.51
C TYR A 75 7.41 -10.86 3.48
N ASP A 76 8.38 -11.44 4.18
CA ASP A 76 8.60 -12.90 4.23
C ASP A 76 7.44 -13.66 4.92
N GLU A 77 6.65 -12.99 5.77
CA GLU A 77 5.42 -13.56 6.35
C GLU A 77 4.32 -13.85 5.30
N TYR A 78 4.35 -13.18 4.15
CA TYR A 78 3.30 -13.25 3.11
C TYR A 78 3.82 -13.78 1.77
N TYR A 79 5.07 -13.47 1.43
CA TYR A 79 5.68 -13.78 0.15
C TYR A 79 7.10 -14.31 0.34
N LEU A 80 7.50 -15.29 -0.45
CA LEU A 80 8.88 -15.77 -0.43
C LEU A 80 9.83 -14.63 -0.84
N LEU A 81 10.79 -14.30 0.03
CA LEU A 81 11.78 -13.26 -0.25
C LEU A 81 12.56 -13.50 -1.55
N SER A 82 12.74 -14.77 -1.96
CA SER A 82 13.40 -15.13 -3.22
C SER A 82 12.69 -14.61 -4.47
N ASN A 83 11.41 -14.24 -4.37
CA ASN A 83 10.60 -13.77 -5.49
C ASN A 83 10.58 -12.25 -5.63
N ILE A 84 11.23 -11.52 -4.72
CA ILE A 84 11.25 -10.06 -4.78
C ILE A 84 12.05 -9.57 -5.99
N ASP A 85 11.56 -8.53 -6.66
CA ASP A 85 12.33 -7.87 -7.72
C ASP A 85 13.50 -7.10 -7.10
N VAL A 86 14.68 -7.70 -7.14
CA VAL A 86 15.91 -7.13 -6.58
C VAL A 86 16.31 -5.80 -7.24
N ARG A 87 15.84 -5.51 -8.47
CA ARG A 87 16.12 -4.21 -9.13
C ARG A 87 15.30 -3.07 -8.52
N ASN A 88 14.14 -3.40 -7.95
CA ASN A 88 13.21 -2.46 -7.32
C ASN A 88 12.96 -2.78 -5.85
N PHE A 89 13.92 -3.46 -5.19
CA PHE A 89 13.77 -4.02 -3.85
C PHE A 89 13.10 -3.08 -2.85
N SER A 90 13.62 -1.86 -2.68
CA SER A 90 13.07 -0.88 -1.75
C SER A 90 11.61 -0.52 -2.07
N LYS A 91 11.31 -0.34 -3.36
CA LYS A 91 9.97 -0.02 -3.81
C LYS A 91 9.03 -1.19 -3.59
N CYS A 92 9.43 -2.42 -3.88
CA CYS A 92 8.63 -3.61 -3.61
C CYS A 92 8.25 -3.73 -2.13
N LEU A 93 9.19 -3.48 -1.22
CA LEU A 93 8.91 -3.49 0.22
C LEU A 93 7.92 -2.39 0.60
N VAL A 94 8.14 -1.14 0.16
CA VAL A 94 7.21 -0.04 0.46
C VAL A 94 5.83 -0.26 -0.15
N THR A 95 5.73 -0.70 -1.41
CA THR A 95 4.46 -1.07 -2.06
C THR A 95 3.70 -2.10 -1.23
N PHE A 96 4.39 -3.14 -0.77
CA PHE A 96 3.78 -4.16 0.07
C PHE A 96 3.29 -3.62 1.41
N LEU A 97 4.11 -2.82 2.11
CA LEU A 97 3.72 -2.22 3.39
C LEU A 97 2.53 -1.26 3.25
N VAL A 98 2.50 -0.48 2.17
CA VAL A 98 1.37 0.39 1.83
C VAL A 98 0.13 -0.46 1.53
N LEU A 99 0.24 -1.53 0.76
CA LEU A 99 -0.88 -2.43 0.48
C LEU A 99 -1.48 -3.04 1.76
N LEU A 100 -0.63 -3.48 2.70
CA LEU A 100 -1.08 -3.97 4.01
C LEU A 100 -1.76 -2.92 4.89
N SER A 101 -1.62 -1.64 4.55
CA SER A 101 -2.25 -0.53 5.28
C SER A 101 -3.70 -0.29 4.84
N PHE A 102 -4.24 -1.11 3.95
CA PHE A 102 -5.62 -1.06 3.49
C PHE A 102 -6.34 -2.39 3.70
N ASN A 103 -7.64 -2.29 3.94
CA ASN A 103 -8.57 -3.42 3.98
C ASN A 103 -9.73 -3.17 3.03
N ILE A 104 -10.30 -4.23 2.48
CA ILE A 104 -11.56 -4.17 1.73
C ILE A 104 -12.64 -4.83 2.56
N VAL A 105 -13.63 -4.05 2.95
CA VAL A 105 -14.73 -4.48 3.82
C VAL A 105 -16.03 -4.55 3.04
N GLU A 106 -16.84 -5.58 3.34
CA GLU A 106 -18.21 -5.65 2.83
C GLU A 106 -19.11 -4.81 3.74
N ARG A 107 -19.60 -3.67 3.23
CA ARG A 107 -20.71 -2.95 3.83
C ARG A 107 -22.00 -3.70 3.57
N ARG A 108 -22.58 -4.19 4.66
CA ARG A 108 -23.98 -4.63 4.74
C ARG A 108 -24.80 -3.41 5.12
N GLU A 109 -25.70 -3.00 4.23
CA GLU A 109 -26.73 -2.01 4.53
C GLU A 109 -27.73 -2.58 5.55
#